data_AF-A0A3T0E7Z1-F1
#
_entry.id   AF-A0A3T0E7Z1-F1
#
_cell.length_a   1.000
_cell.length_b   1.000
_cell.length_c   1.000
_cell.angle_alpha   90.00
_cell.angle_beta   90.00
_cell.angle_gamma   90.00
#
_symmetry.space_group_name_H-M   'P 1'
#
loop_
_entity.id
_entity.type
_entity.pdbx_description
1 polymer ?
#
loop_
_entity_poly.entity_id
_entity_poly.type
_entity_poly.pdbx_seq_one_letter_code
_entity_poly.pdbx_strand_id
1 'polypeptide(L)'
;MMAFKLISTLAADRRGVSAVEFALIAPLLITLYVGIVQLTLGLSADRKLTAAASTIADLVAQSDIVNDVAFGDILAAGEAVMQPYSTANLVVRVSSLSADAQGNPSLEWSQGRGTNPRAAGDLPPLPAGVLLPGGGVVVVEADYTYHTPLSGSGLGQFNLTETVYMRPRRVGFVSGEWQPDEPQDPGSGGGSGTGSDSGGGNDSTPSPEPDPAPAPEPEPEPAPNQCRYTGILAILFCR
;
A
#
# COMPACT_ATOMS: atom_id res chain seq x y z
N MET A 1 38.91 -42.07 49.69
CA MET A 1 39.67 -42.58 48.52
C MET A 1 38.85 -42.70 47.23
N MET A 2 37.54 -42.98 47.28
CA MET A 2 36.69 -43.12 46.07
C MET A 2 36.42 -41.80 45.31
N ALA A 3 36.24 -40.68 46.03
CA ALA A 3 35.92 -39.37 45.42
C ALA A 3 37.06 -38.80 44.55
N PHE A 4 38.32 -39.01 44.95
CA PHE A 4 39.49 -38.55 44.19
C PHE A 4 39.67 -39.33 42.88
N LYS A 5 39.26 -40.60 42.85
CA LYS A 5 39.34 -41.46 41.66
C LYS A 5 38.29 -41.08 40.60
N LEU A 6 37.12 -40.62 41.04
CA LEU A 6 36.05 -40.10 40.17
C LEU A 6 36.44 -38.78 39.48
N ILE A 7 37.15 -37.89 40.19
CA ILE A 7 37.63 -36.61 39.65
C ILE A 7 38.75 -36.85 38.62
N SER A 8 39.66 -37.80 38.85
CA SER A 8 40.72 -38.09 37.87
C SER A 8 40.19 -38.78 36.60
N THR A 9 39.11 -39.57 36.69
CA THR A 9 38.44 -40.14 35.51
C THR A 9 37.68 -39.09 34.71
N LEU A 10 37.06 -38.09 35.35
CA LEU A 10 36.45 -36.94 34.68
C LEU A 10 37.50 -36.06 33.98
N ALA A 11 38.67 -35.86 34.60
CA ALA A 11 39.77 -35.06 34.04
C ALA A 11 40.53 -35.77 32.90
N ALA A 12 40.51 -37.11 32.85
CA ALA A 12 41.15 -37.89 31.78
C ALA A 12 40.26 -38.03 30.53
N ASP A 13 38.97 -37.67 30.62
CA ASP A 13 38.02 -37.83 29.54
C ASP A 13 38.07 -36.63 28.59
N ARG A 14 38.76 -36.78 27.45
CA ARG A 14 38.89 -35.73 26.42
C ARG A 14 37.55 -35.23 25.89
N ARG A 15 36.48 -36.03 26.03
CA ARG A 15 35.11 -35.66 25.66
C ARG A 15 34.54 -34.56 26.57
N GLY A 16 34.98 -34.49 27.83
CA GLY A 16 34.57 -33.47 28.79
C GLY A 16 35.11 -32.08 28.46
N VAL A 17 36.33 -32.00 27.91
CA VAL A 17 36.95 -30.72 27.51
C VAL A 17 36.18 -30.08 26.36
N SER A 18 35.83 -30.85 25.32
CA SER A 18 35.03 -30.35 24.20
C SER A 18 33.62 -29.91 24.61
N ALA A 19 33.02 -30.57 25.62
CA ALA A 19 31.72 -30.15 26.15
C ALA A 19 31.79 -28.77 26.84
N VAL A 20 32.89 -28.46 27.53
CA VAL A 20 33.10 -27.15 28.16
C VAL A 20 33.32 -26.06 27.13
N GLU A 21 34.09 -26.32 26.07
CA GLU A 21 34.29 -25.38 24.96
C GLU A 21 32.96 -25.04 24.26
N PHE A 22 32.12 -26.06 24.01
CA PHE A 22 30.80 -25.86 23.44
C PHE A 22 29.87 -25.09 24.40
N ALA A 23 29.91 -25.40 25.70
CA ALA A 23 29.10 -24.70 26.69
C ALA A 23 29.43 -23.20 26.79
N LEU A 24 30.67 -22.79 26.47
CA LEU A 24 31.07 -21.38 26.42
C LEU A 24 30.61 -20.68 25.14
N ILE A 25 30.55 -21.39 24.01
CA ILE A 25 30.15 -20.82 22.70
C ILE A 25 28.62 -20.87 22.51
N ALA A 26 27.94 -21.86 23.08
CA ALA A 26 26.51 -22.09 22.93
C ALA A 26 25.63 -20.87 23.30
N PRO A 27 25.90 -20.09 24.38
CA PRO A 27 25.13 -18.90 24.70
C PRO A 27 25.13 -17.88 23.55
N LEU A 28 26.30 -17.65 22.94
CA LEU A 28 26.44 -16.74 21.80
C LEU A 28 25.66 -17.24 20.58
N LEU A 29 25.77 -18.54 20.26
CA LEU A 29 25.05 -19.15 19.14
C LEU A 29 23.54 -19.10 19.33
N ILE A 30 23.05 -19.36 20.55
CA ILE A 30 21.62 -19.30 20.88
C ILE A 30 21.09 -17.87 20.74
N THR A 31 21.79 -16.88 21.28
CA THR A 31 21.39 -15.47 21.15
C THR A 31 21.37 -15.03 19.68
N LEU A 32 22.40 -15.40 18.90
CA LEU A 32 22.46 -15.09 17.48
C LEU A 32 21.31 -15.75 16.70
N TYR A 33 21.04 -17.03 16.96
CA TYR A 33 19.96 -17.76 16.32
C TYR A 33 18.60 -17.12 16.61
N VAL A 34 18.30 -16.85 17.89
CA VAL A 34 17.06 -16.20 18.30
C VAL A 34 16.94 -14.81 17.67
N GLY A 35 18.02 -14.02 17.64
CA GLY A 35 18.05 -12.71 17.01
C GLY A 35 17.69 -12.76 15.52
N ILE A 36 18.26 -13.71 14.77
CA ILE A 36 17.97 -13.88 13.34
C ILE A 36 16.51 -14.29 13.11
N VAL A 37 15.98 -15.22 13.91
CA VAL A 37 14.57 -15.65 13.81
C VAL A 37 13.64 -14.47 14.05
N GLN A 38 13.88 -13.68 15.10
CA GLN A 38 13.08 -12.51 15.45
C GLN A 38 13.10 -11.45 14.34
N LEU A 39 14.27 -11.17 13.78
CA LEU A 39 14.42 -10.24 12.67
C LEU A 39 13.67 -10.73 11.42
N THR A 40 13.77 -12.02 11.12
CA THR A 40 13.09 -12.62 9.96
C THR A 40 11.56 -12.53 10.09
N LEU A 41 11.03 -12.75 11.30
CA LEU A 41 9.61 -12.59 11.57
C LEU A 41 9.15 -11.14 11.48
N GLY A 42 9.95 -10.19 11.97
CA GLY A 42 9.69 -8.75 11.84
C GLY A 42 9.67 -8.30 10.38
N LEU A 43 10.66 -8.71 9.58
CA LEU A 43 10.69 -8.43 8.14
C LEU A 43 9.51 -9.06 7.39
N SER A 44 9.04 -10.23 7.84
CA SER A 44 7.86 -10.86 7.25
C SER A 44 6.59 -10.06 7.54
N ALA A 45 6.47 -9.47 8.73
CA ALA A 45 5.38 -8.55 9.06
C ALA A 45 5.46 -7.25 8.26
N ASP A 46 6.66 -6.70 8.08
CA ASP A 46 6.92 -5.51 7.27
C ASP A 46 6.47 -5.70 5.81
N ARG A 47 6.85 -6.81 5.18
CA ARG A 47 6.38 -7.16 3.83
C ARG A 47 4.86 -7.28 3.73
N LYS A 48 4.21 -7.78 4.78
CA LYS A 48 2.74 -7.85 4.85
C LYS A 48 2.12 -6.47 4.98
N LEU A 49 2.73 -5.57 5.76
CA LEU A 49 2.32 -4.17 5.86
C LEU A 49 2.43 -3.46 4.50
N THR A 50 3.56 -3.60 3.81
CA THR A 50 3.74 -3.04 2.46
C THR A 50 2.69 -3.55 1.48
N ALA A 51 2.43 -4.86 1.49
CA ALA A 51 1.40 -5.46 0.64
C ALA A 51 0.00 -4.95 0.97
N ALA A 52 -0.34 -4.82 2.26
CA ALA A 52 -1.63 -4.30 2.70
C ALA A 52 -1.81 -2.83 2.30
N ALA A 53 -0.82 -1.98 2.57
CA ALA A 53 -0.85 -0.57 2.19
C ALA A 53 -0.99 -0.39 0.68
N SER A 54 -0.25 -1.18 -0.11
CA SER A 54 -0.34 -1.18 -1.58
C SER A 54 -1.71 -1.64 -2.07
N THR A 55 -2.31 -2.64 -1.42
CA THR A 55 -3.65 -3.13 -1.76
C THR A 55 -4.71 -2.07 -1.48
N ILE A 56 -4.63 -1.40 -0.32
CA ILE A 56 -5.52 -0.28 0.02
C ILE A 56 -5.36 0.83 -1.02
N ALA A 57 -4.13 1.21 -1.36
CA ALA A 57 -3.85 2.25 -2.34
C ALA A 57 -4.44 1.90 -3.72
N ASP A 58 -4.31 0.65 -4.17
CA ASP A 58 -4.83 0.18 -5.44
C ASP A 58 -6.36 0.20 -5.50
N LEU A 59 -7.05 -0.26 -4.45
CA LEU A 59 -8.50 -0.24 -4.38
C LEU A 59 -9.06 1.19 -4.37
N VAL A 60 -8.41 2.11 -3.65
CA VAL A 60 -8.79 3.53 -3.65
C VAL A 60 -8.54 4.16 -5.02
N ALA A 61 -7.38 3.90 -5.63
CA ALA A 61 -7.02 4.45 -6.94
C ALA A 61 -7.93 3.98 -8.10
N GLN A 62 -8.65 2.87 -7.92
CA GLN A 62 -9.63 2.35 -8.87
C GLN A 62 -11.05 2.89 -8.62
N SER A 63 -11.27 3.66 -7.57
CA SER A 63 -12.56 4.27 -7.23
C SER A 63 -12.69 5.66 -7.83
N ASP A 64 -13.90 6.03 -8.26
CA ASP A 64 -14.18 7.40 -8.71
C ASP A 64 -14.53 8.30 -7.51
N ILE A 65 -15.40 7.78 -6.63
CA ILE A 65 -15.85 8.38 -5.38
C ILE A 65 -15.73 7.33 -4.27
N VAL A 66 -15.23 7.71 -3.10
CA VAL A 66 -15.17 6.84 -1.91
C VAL A 66 -16.10 7.37 -0.82
N ASN A 67 -16.96 6.50 -0.30
CA ASN A 67 -17.82 6.76 0.86
C ASN A 67 -17.42 5.91 2.07
N ASP A 68 -18.09 6.10 3.21
CA ASP A 68 -17.80 5.38 4.46
C ASP A 68 -17.85 3.85 4.31
N VAL A 69 -18.82 3.34 3.55
CA VAL A 69 -18.99 1.90 3.34
C VAL A 69 -17.83 1.35 2.51
N ALA A 70 -17.56 1.95 1.34
CA ALA A 70 -16.47 1.55 0.47
C ALA A 70 -15.11 1.65 1.18
N PHE A 71 -14.90 2.70 1.97
CA PHE A 71 -13.68 2.86 2.76
C PHE A 71 -13.51 1.74 3.80
N GLY A 72 -14.59 1.37 4.49
CA GLY A 72 -14.61 0.24 5.41
C GLY A 72 -14.24 -1.08 4.74
N ASP A 73 -14.80 -1.35 3.55
CA ASP A 73 -14.52 -2.57 2.77
C ASP A 73 -13.06 -2.62 2.27
N ILE A 74 -12.55 -1.48 1.80
CA ILE A 74 -11.14 -1.34 1.38
C ILE A 74 -10.19 -1.63 2.55
N LEU A 75 -10.46 -1.08 3.73
CA LEU A 75 -9.65 -1.35 4.91
C LEU A 75 -9.74 -2.81 5.33
N ALA A 76 -10.93 -3.42 5.28
CA ALA A 76 -11.10 -4.84 5.57
C ALA A 76 -10.30 -5.73 4.60
N ALA A 77 -10.20 -5.36 3.32
CA ALA A 77 -9.36 -6.04 2.34
C ALA A 77 -7.86 -5.93 2.71
N GLY A 78 -7.39 -4.75 3.09
CA GLY A 78 -6.01 -4.56 3.58
C GLY A 78 -5.72 -5.38 4.85
N GLU A 79 -6.67 -5.44 5.78
CA GLU A 79 -6.57 -6.26 7.00
C GLU A 79 -6.53 -7.76 6.71
N ALA A 80 -7.25 -8.21 5.67
CA ALA A 80 -7.17 -9.60 5.22
C ALA A 80 -5.77 -9.94 4.66
N VAL A 81 -5.12 -9.00 3.96
CA VAL A 81 -3.75 -9.18 3.43
C VAL A 81 -2.73 -9.35 4.57
N MET A 82 -2.94 -8.64 5.69
CA MET A 82 -2.08 -8.72 6.88
C MET A 82 -2.05 -10.10 7.54
N GLN A 83 -3.03 -10.98 7.27
CA GLN A 83 -3.04 -12.33 7.85
C GLN A 83 -1.72 -13.08 7.59
N PRO A 84 -1.18 -13.80 8.60
CA PRO A 84 -1.80 -14.14 9.89
C PRO A 84 -1.53 -13.13 11.04
N TYR A 85 -1.01 -11.94 10.74
CA TYR A 85 -0.71 -10.94 11.76
C TYR A 85 -2.00 -10.22 12.20
N SER A 86 -2.18 -10.06 13.51
CA SER A 86 -3.32 -9.33 14.06
C SER A 86 -3.25 -7.86 13.68
N THR A 87 -4.38 -7.30 13.27
CA THR A 87 -4.52 -5.89 12.86
C THR A 87 -4.92 -4.96 14.01
N ALA A 88 -4.98 -5.46 15.24
CA ALA A 88 -5.36 -4.67 16.41
C ALA A 88 -4.46 -3.44 16.64
N ASN A 89 -3.19 -3.53 16.23
CA ASN A 89 -2.20 -2.45 16.32
C ASN A 89 -1.89 -1.82 14.96
N LEU A 90 -2.74 -2.03 13.95
CA LEU A 90 -2.61 -1.43 12.64
C LEU A 90 -3.31 -0.07 12.63
N VAL A 91 -2.56 0.96 12.26
CA VAL A 91 -3.05 2.32 12.05
C VAL A 91 -2.88 2.61 10.56
N VAL A 92 -3.94 3.07 9.91
CA VAL A 92 -3.91 3.43 8.48
C VAL A 92 -4.54 4.80 8.30
N ARG A 93 -3.92 5.63 7.48
CA ARG A 93 -4.49 6.87 6.97
C ARG A 93 -4.40 6.90 5.46
N VAL A 94 -5.51 7.20 4.82
CA VAL A 94 -5.62 7.34 3.37
C VAL A 94 -5.98 8.78 3.07
N SER A 95 -5.25 9.41 2.16
CA SER A 95 -5.53 10.78 1.72
C SER A 95 -5.54 10.84 0.21
N SER A 96 -6.52 11.53 -0.36
CA SER A 96 -6.53 11.89 -1.77
C SER A 96 -6.11 13.33 -1.92
N LEU A 97 -5.17 13.58 -2.83
CA LEU A 97 -4.65 14.90 -3.13
C LEU A 97 -4.85 15.16 -4.62
N SER A 98 -5.13 16.42 -4.95
CA SER A 98 -5.11 16.92 -6.32
C SER A 98 -4.04 18.00 -6.46
N ALA A 99 -3.65 18.29 -7.69
CA ALA A 99 -2.83 19.46 -8.01
C ALA A 99 -3.54 20.34 -9.02
N ASP A 100 -3.45 21.65 -8.81
CA ASP A 100 -3.89 22.63 -9.78
C ASP A 100 -3.06 22.59 -11.08
N ALA A 101 -3.42 23.43 -12.05
CA ALA A 101 -2.72 23.52 -13.33
C ALA A 101 -1.26 23.99 -13.20
N GLN A 102 -0.88 24.57 -12.06
CA GLN A 102 0.46 25.04 -11.74
C GLN A 102 1.25 23.99 -10.93
N GLY A 103 0.62 22.89 -10.52
CA GLY A 103 1.24 21.83 -9.73
C GLY A 103 1.19 22.05 -8.22
N ASN A 104 0.38 22.99 -7.72
CA ASN A 104 0.22 23.21 -6.28
C ASN A 104 -0.70 22.12 -5.70
N PRO A 105 -0.24 21.37 -4.69
CA PRO A 105 -1.04 20.31 -4.06
C PRO A 105 -2.17 20.87 -3.17
N SER A 106 -3.35 20.26 -3.25
CA SER A 106 -4.46 20.43 -2.33
C SER A 106 -4.92 19.07 -1.78
N LEU A 107 -5.35 19.06 -0.52
CA LEU A 107 -5.97 17.90 0.11
C LEU A 107 -7.46 17.87 -0.25
N GLU A 108 -7.89 16.81 -0.95
CA GLU A 108 -9.28 16.61 -1.32
C GLU A 108 -10.07 16.02 -0.15
N TRP A 109 -9.54 14.94 0.42
CA TRP A 109 -10.08 14.31 1.62
C TRP A 109 -9.00 13.46 2.28
N SER A 110 -9.24 13.14 3.55
CA SER A 110 -8.42 12.21 4.32
C SER A 110 -9.33 11.39 5.22
N GLN A 111 -9.05 10.11 5.36
CA GLN A 111 -9.71 9.24 6.32
C GLN A 111 -8.71 8.30 7.00
N GLY A 112 -9.00 7.94 8.25
CA GLY A 112 -8.09 7.14 9.07
C GLY A 112 -8.79 6.07 9.88
N ARG A 113 -8.07 4.98 10.16
CA ARG A 113 -8.39 3.95 11.14
C ARG A 113 -7.27 3.90 12.18
N GLY A 114 -7.63 4.06 13.45
CA GLY A 114 -6.65 4.16 14.55
C GLY A 114 -5.90 5.50 14.61
N THR A 115 -6.22 6.45 13.74
CA THR A 115 -5.68 7.82 13.73
C THR A 115 -6.71 8.79 13.16
N ASN A 116 -6.51 10.09 13.41
CA ASN A 116 -7.37 11.12 12.86
C ASN A 116 -7.03 11.40 11.39
N PRO A 117 -8.04 11.76 10.57
CA PRO A 117 -7.83 12.35 9.25
C PRO A 117 -6.89 13.55 9.27
N ARG A 118 -6.23 13.82 8.14
CA ARG A 118 -5.53 15.09 7.94
C ARG A 118 -6.51 16.25 7.85
N ALA A 119 -6.13 17.39 8.39
CA ALA A 119 -6.89 18.63 8.26
C ALA A 119 -6.63 19.27 6.89
N ALA A 120 -7.56 20.11 6.42
CA ALA A 120 -7.35 20.88 5.19
C ALA A 120 -6.05 21.70 5.27
N GLY A 121 -5.21 21.60 4.23
CA GLY A 121 -3.89 22.24 4.16
C GLY A 121 -2.76 21.49 4.87
N ASP A 122 -3.04 20.45 5.65
CA ASP A 122 -2.03 19.52 6.19
C ASP A 122 -1.73 18.43 5.14
N LEU A 123 -0.69 18.67 4.33
CA LEU A 123 -0.28 17.77 3.27
C LEU A 123 0.74 16.74 3.78
N PRO A 124 0.65 15.46 3.37
CA PRO A 124 1.70 14.50 3.65
C PRO A 124 3.00 14.88 2.92
N PRO A 125 4.15 14.34 3.34
CA PRO A 125 5.39 14.53 2.59
C PRO A 125 5.22 13.97 1.17
N LEU A 126 5.44 14.81 0.16
CA LEU A 126 5.31 14.44 -1.26
C LEU A 126 6.68 14.46 -1.93
N PRO A 127 7.22 13.31 -2.37
CA PRO A 127 8.42 13.27 -3.20
C PRO A 127 8.19 13.96 -4.54
N ALA A 128 9.26 14.53 -5.11
CA ALA A 128 9.20 15.19 -6.42
C ALA A 128 8.73 14.20 -7.51
N GLY A 129 7.80 14.65 -8.36
CA GLY A 129 7.29 13.87 -9.50
C GLY A 129 6.15 12.89 -9.18
N VAL A 130 5.79 12.72 -7.90
CA VAL A 130 4.65 11.89 -7.51
C VAL A 130 3.33 12.52 -7.97
N LEU A 131 3.14 13.80 -7.66
CA LEU A 131 2.00 14.60 -8.08
C LEU A 131 2.39 15.49 -9.26
N LEU A 132 1.62 15.41 -10.35
CA LEU A 132 1.81 16.21 -11.56
C LEU A 132 0.75 17.32 -11.62
N PRO A 133 1.02 18.44 -12.31
CA PRO A 133 0.02 19.47 -12.54
C PRO A 133 -1.26 18.92 -13.17
N GLY A 134 -2.42 19.29 -12.63
CA GLY A 134 -3.73 18.81 -13.05
C GLY A 134 -4.04 17.34 -12.76
N GLY A 135 -3.15 16.64 -12.04
CA GLY A 135 -3.33 15.24 -11.65
C GLY A 135 -3.66 15.08 -10.18
N GLY A 136 -3.83 13.82 -9.77
CA GLY A 136 -4.08 13.45 -8.38
C GLY A 136 -3.17 12.32 -7.92
N VAL A 137 -3.05 12.19 -6.60
CA VAL A 137 -2.36 11.08 -5.95
C VAL A 137 -3.10 10.66 -4.70
N VAL A 138 -3.24 9.35 -4.54
CA VAL A 138 -3.68 8.69 -3.31
C VAL A 138 -2.44 8.36 -2.50
N VAL A 139 -2.45 8.76 -1.22
CA VAL A 139 -1.38 8.49 -0.27
C VAL A 139 -1.94 7.61 0.84
N VAL A 140 -1.35 6.44 1.02
CA VAL A 140 -1.67 5.51 2.11
C VAL A 140 -0.48 5.48 3.06
N GLU A 141 -0.69 5.98 4.26
CA GLU A 141 0.27 5.92 5.38
C GLU A 141 -0.20 4.81 6.31
N ALA A 142 0.64 3.80 6.55
CA ALA A 142 0.32 2.68 7.42
C ALA A 142 1.40 2.50 8.48
N ASP A 143 1.00 2.47 9.74
CA ASP A 143 1.86 2.23 10.89
C ASP A 143 1.42 0.95 11.59
N TYR A 144 2.37 0.08 11.90
CA TYR A 144 2.12 -1.20 12.55
C TYR A 144 3.10 -1.46 13.66
N THR A 145 2.57 -1.65 14.87
CA THR A 145 3.37 -2.04 16.02
C THR A 145 3.47 -3.56 16.09
N TYR A 146 4.60 -4.10 15.63
CA TYR A 146 4.88 -5.53 15.68
C TYR A 146 5.49 -5.94 17.03
N HIS A 147 4.81 -6.88 17.72
CA HIS A 147 5.33 -7.50 18.93
C HIS A 147 5.96 -8.84 18.60
N THR A 148 7.21 -9.02 19.02
CA THR A 148 7.86 -10.30 18.88
C THR A 148 7.34 -11.31 19.90
N PRO A 149 7.41 -12.62 19.62
CA PRO A 149 7.11 -13.67 20.59
C PRO A 149 7.87 -13.59 21.93
N LEU A 150 9.01 -12.89 21.99
CA LEU A 150 9.81 -12.68 23.21
C LEU A 150 9.56 -11.34 23.90
N SER A 151 8.54 -10.59 23.48
CA SER A 151 8.22 -9.24 23.98
C SER A 151 8.02 -9.14 25.50
N GLY A 152 7.71 -10.24 26.20
CA GLY A 152 7.64 -10.28 27.68
C GLY A 152 8.96 -10.00 28.40
N SER A 153 10.08 -9.92 27.68
CA SER A 153 11.42 -9.63 28.23
C SER A 153 11.85 -8.15 28.11
N GLY A 154 10.99 -7.25 27.61
CA GLY A 154 11.31 -5.84 27.37
C GLY A 154 12.12 -5.59 26.09
N LEU A 155 12.62 -6.65 25.45
CA LEU A 155 13.21 -6.65 24.12
C LEU A 155 12.17 -7.22 23.15
N GLY A 156 11.52 -6.40 22.33
CA GLY A 156 10.71 -6.99 21.25
C GLY A 156 9.48 -6.25 20.76
N GLN A 157 9.53 -4.93 20.64
CA GLN A 157 8.56 -4.18 19.84
C GLN A 157 9.30 -3.45 18.72
N PHE A 158 8.76 -3.54 17.51
CA PHE A 158 9.23 -2.81 16.34
C PHE A 158 8.06 -2.02 15.76
N ASN A 159 8.25 -0.72 15.55
CA ASN A 159 7.29 0.10 14.83
C ASN A 159 7.68 0.06 13.35
N LEU A 160 6.79 -0.47 12.53
CA LEU A 160 6.93 -0.57 11.08
C LEU A 160 6.05 0.52 10.47
N THR A 161 6.60 1.28 9.53
CA THR A 161 5.89 2.37 8.86
C THR A 161 6.07 2.22 7.36
N GLU A 162 4.96 2.31 6.64
CA GLU A 162 4.91 2.25 5.19
C GLU A 162 4.17 3.47 4.64
N THR A 163 4.61 4.01 3.52
CA THR A 163 3.88 5.06 2.79
C THR A 163 3.85 4.74 1.31
N VAL A 164 2.64 4.51 0.79
CA VAL A 164 2.42 4.19 -0.62
C VAL A 164 1.77 5.38 -1.32
N TYR A 165 2.31 5.75 -2.48
CA TYR A 165 1.76 6.75 -3.37
C TYR A 165 1.24 6.07 -4.62
N MET A 166 -0.03 6.29 -4.98
CA MET A 166 -0.61 5.74 -6.18
C MET A 166 -1.42 6.78 -6.95
N ARG A 167 -1.25 6.80 -8.27
CA ARG A 167 -2.07 7.64 -9.13
C ARG A 167 -3.44 7.00 -9.34
N PRO A 168 -4.53 7.77 -9.22
CA PRO A 168 -5.86 7.33 -9.63
C PRO A 168 -5.85 6.85 -11.08
N ARG A 169 -6.59 5.77 -11.37
CA ARG A 169 -6.57 5.09 -12.67
C ARG A 169 -7.75 5.43 -13.57
N ARG A 170 -8.88 5.84 -12.97
CA ARG A 170 -10.14 6.11 -13.68
C ARG A 170 -10.47 7.59 -13.79
N VAL A 171 -10.04 8.37 -12.81
CA VAL A 171 -10.32 9.80 -12.65
C VAL A 171 -9.02 10.58 -12.44
N GLY A 172 -9.04 11.90 -12.62
CA GLY A 172 -7.87 12.75 -12.36
C GLY A 172 -7.45 12.74 -10.89
N PHE A 173 -8.43 12.75 -9.99
CA PHE A 173 -8.28 12.58 -8.54
C PHE A 173 -9.50 11.84 -8.00
N VAL A 174 -9.34 11.09 -6.90
CA VAL A 174 -10.46 10.38 -6.26
C VAL A 174 -11.17 11.35 -5.33
N SER A 175 -12.48 11.54 -5.48
CA SER A 175 -13.27 12.36 -4.57
C SER A 175 -13.84 11.53 -3.42
N GLY A 176 -14.25 12.20 -2.34
CA GLY A 176 -14.80 11.58 -1.16
C GLY A 176 -16.14 12.20 -0.80
N GLU A 177 -17.04 11.41 -0.20
CA GLU A 177 -18.32 11.94 0.29
C GLU A 177 -18.14 13.01 1.40
N TRP A 178 -16.98 13.02 2.07
CA TRP A 178 -16.67 13.95 3.16
C TRP A 178 -16.12 15.30 2.71
N GLN A 179 -16.17 15.62 1.42
CA GLN A 179 -15.84 16.96 0.96
C GLN A 179 -16.91 17.94 1.44
N PRO A 180 -16.54 19.07 2.05
CA PRO A 180 -17.52 20.12 2.34
C PRO A 180 -18.15 20.54 1.02
N ASP A 181 -19.48 20.56 0.97
CA ASP A 181 -20.25 20.96 -0.21
C ASP A 181 -19.64 22.21 -0.83
N GLU A 182 -19.09 22.08 -2.03
CA GLU A 182 -18.76 23.25 -2.83
C GLU A 182 -20.07 24.06 -2.98
N PRO A 183 -20.07 25.39 -2.83
CA PRO A 183 -21.27 26.17 -3.00
C PRO A 183 -21.89 25.86 -4.37
N GLN A 184 -23.07 25.23 -4.38
CA GLN A 184 -23.83 25.01 -5.60
C GLN A 184 -24.03 26.37 -6.28
N ASP A 185 -23.47 26.53 -7.47
CA ASP A 185 -23.71 27.71 -8.30
C ASP A 185 -25.23 27.81 -8.57
N PRO A 186 -25.92 28.87 -8.10
CA PRO A 186 -27.34 29.08 -8.36
C PRO A 186 -27.52 29.59 -9.79
N GLY A 187 -27.19 28.76 -10.78
CA GLY A 187 -27.05 29.19 -12.18
C GLY A 187 -27.56 28.23 -13.26
N SER A 188 -27.99 27.01 -12.94
CA SER A 188 -28.53 26.08 -13.94
C SER A 188 -30.01 25.77 -13.71
N GLY A 189 -30.86 26.74 -14.04
CA GLY A 189 -32.30 26.56 -14.14
C GLY A 189 -32.67 25.70 -15.35
N GLY A 190 -33.46 24.65 -15.14
CA GLY A 190 -33.92 23.74 -16.19
C GLY A 190 -35.30 23.15 -15.93
N GLY A 191 -36.32 24.02 -15.90
CA GLY A 191 -37.70 23.79 -16.33
C GLY A 191 -38.46 22.53 -15.89
N SER A 192 -39.24 22.65 -14.82
CA SER A 192 -40.45 21.84 -14.59
C SER A 192 -41.60 22.33 -15.49
N GLY A 193 -42.07 21.49 -16.41
CA GLY A 193 -43.29 21.71 -17.20
C GLY A 193 -44.34 20.66 -16.86
N THR A 194 -45.44 21.08 -16.25
CA THR A 194 -46.69 20.32 -16.12
C THR A 194 -47.55 20.52 -17.37
N GLY A 195 -48.24 19.47 -17.82
CA GLY A 195 -49.19 19.58 -18.94
C GLY A 195 -49.72 18.23 -19.42
N SER A 196 -50.94 17.90 -19.00
CA SER A 196 -51.84 16.88 -19.54
C SER A 196 -52.27 17.20 -20.98
N ASP A 197 -52.27 16.25 -21.91
CA ASP A 197 -53.48 15.82 -22.65
C ASP A 197 -53.26 14.60 -23.57
N SER A 198 -54.40 14.05 -23.94
CA SER A 198 -54.79 12.85 -24.68
C SER A 198 -54.33 12.76 -26.14
N GLY A 199 -54.34 11.54 -26.72
CA GLY A 199 -54.55 11.33 -28.16
C GLY A 199 -53.50 10.46 -28.87
N GLY A 200 -53.95 9.34 -29.44
CA GLY A 200 -53.09 8.32 -30.06
C GLY A 200 -52.49 8.66 -31.43
N GLY A 201 -51.64 7.74 -31.88
CA GLY A 201 -51.01 7.76 -33.21
C GLY A 201 -49.72 6.93 -33.20
N ASN A 202 -49.85 5.66 -33.54
CA ASN A 202 -48.77 4.74 -33.83
C ASN A 202 -48.16 5.08 -35.20
N ASP A 203 -46.98 5.69 -35.22
CA ASP A 203 -46.18 5.80 -36.44
C ASP A 203 -44.73 5.36 -36.18
N SER A 204 -44.43 4.15 -36.62
CA SER A 204 -43.11 3.54 -36.52
C SER A 204 -42.27 3.95 -37.72
N THR A 205 -41.54 5.06 -37.60
CA THR A 205 -40.43 5.38 -38.51
C THR A 205 -39.13 4.83 -37.90
N PRO A 206 -38.39 3.92 -38.55
CA PRO A 206 -37.09 3.52 -38.05
C PRO A 206 -36.08 4.66 -38.25
N SER A 207 -35.38 5.05 -37.17
CA SER A 207 -34.19 5.89 -37.29
C SER A 207 -33.08 5.11 -38.02
N PRO A 208 -32.23 5.77 -38.82
CA PRO A 208 -31.11 5.10 -39.46
C PRO A 208 -30.09 4.64 -38.42
N GLU A 209 -29.61 3.41 -38.54
CA GLU A 209 -28.47 2.89 -37.77
C GLU A 209 -27.25 3.79 -38.00
N PRO A 210 -26.46 4.11 -36.95
CA PRO A 210 -25.20 4.79 -37.12
C PRO A 210 -24.19 3.84 -37.79
N ASP A 211 -23.49 4.35 -38.81
CA ASP A 211 -22.45 3.60 -39.53
C ASP A 211 -21.40 3.03 -38.56
N PRO A 212 -20.88 1.81 -38.81
CA PRO A 212 -19.82 1.24 -38.00
C PRO A 212 -18.56 2.10 -38.07
N ALA A 213 -17.96 2.36 -36.91
CA ALA A 213 -16.72 3.11 -36.79
C ALA A 213 -15.60 2.48 -37.66
N PRO A 214 -14.77 3.30 -38.35
CA PRO A 214 -13.67 2.79 -39.13
C PRO A 214 -12.68 2.02 -38.24
N ALA A 215 -12.16 0.90 -38.77
CA ALA A 215 -11.19 0.05 -38.09
C ALA A 215 -9.93 0.85 -37.69
N PRO A 216 -9.34 0.57 -36.51
CA PRO A 216 -8.13 1.26 -36.08
C PRO A 216 -6.98 0.97 -37.05
N GLU A 217 -6.28 2.03 -37.46
CA GLU A 217 -5.05 1.92 -38.25
C GLU A 217 -4.00 1.09 -37.47
N PRO A 218 -3.21 0.24 -38.16
CA PRO A 218 -2.17 -0.54 -37.50
C PRO A 218 -1.09 0.38 -36.92
N GLU A 219 -0.84 0.24 -35.61
CA GLU A 219 0.26 0.94 -34.93
C GLU A 219 1.61 0.63 -35.60
N PRO A 220 2.53 1.62 -35.69
CA PRO A 220 3.85 1.39 -36.25
C PRO A 220 4.66 0.43 -35.36
N GLU A 221 5.30 -0.55 -35.99
CA GLU A 221 6.17 -1.53 -35.33
C GLU A 221 7.24 -0.84 -34.45
N PRO A 222 7.51 -1.37 -33.24
CA PRO A 222 8.60 -0.85 -32.42
C PRO A 222 9.95 -1.09 -33.10
N ALA A 223 10.71 -0.02 -33.28
CA ALA A 223 12.07 -0.07 -33.82
C ALA A 223 12.97 -0.99 -32.96
N PRO A 224 13.92 -1.72 -33.58
CA PRO A 224 14.76 -2.67 -32.86
C PRO A 224 15.67 -1.96 -31.86
N ASN A 225 15.68 -2.53 -30.65
CA ASN A 225 16.43 -2.15 -29.46
C ASN A 225 17.84 -1.60 -29.77
N GLN A 226 18.01 -0.28 -29.84
CA GLN A 226 19.34 0.32 -29.85
C GLN A 226 19.89 0.31 -28.43
N CYS A 227 20.78 -0.65 -28.17
CA CYS A 227 21.47 -0.81 -26.91
C CYS A 227 22.38 0.41 -26.67
N ARG A 228 22.01 1.28 -25.72
CA ARG A 228 22.71 2.56 -25.43
C ARG A 228 24.00 2.41 -24.60
N TYR A 229 24.48 1.19 -24.37
CA TYR A 229 25.69 0.95 -23.56
C TYR A 229 26.90 0.71 -24.45
N THR A 230 28.01 1.39 -24.18
CA THR A 230 29.30 1.16 -24.86
C THR A 230 30.29 0.46 -23.92
N GLY A 231 31.11 -0.44 -24.47
CA GLY A 231 32.14 -1.16 -23.73
C GLY A 231 31.63 -2.42 -23.03
N ILE A 232 32.32 -2.84 -21.97
CA ILE A 232 32.09 -4.12 -21.27
C ILE A 232 30.64 -4.26 -20.77
N LEU A 233 29.95 -3.15 -20.49
CA LEU A 233 28.53 -3.15 -20.11
C LEU A 233 27.59 -3.66 -21.22
N ALA A 234 27.95 -3.56 -22.50
CA ALA A 234 27.12 -4.05 -23.60
C ALA A 234 27.03 -5.59 -23.63
N ILE A 235 28.09 -6.28 -23.20
CA ILE A 235 28.19 -7.75 -23.26
C ILE A 235 27.36 -8.40 -22.14
N LEU A 236 27.14 -7.70 -21.02
CA LEU A 236 26.41 -8.21 -19.87
C LEU A 236 24.89 -8.03 -19.96
N PHE A 237 24.39 -7.09 -20.77
CA PHE A 237 22.98 -6.67 -20.72
C PHE A 237 22.21 -6.70 -22.05
N CYS A 238 22.83 -7.08 -23.17
CA CYS A 238 22.15 -7.18 -24.48
C CYS A 238 22.30 -8.57 -25.13
N ARG A 239 21.92 -9.63 -24.42
CA ARG A 239 21.69 -10.95 -25.01
C ARG A 239 20.20 -11.24 -25.19
#